data_AF-A0A5M3YNQ2-F1
#
_entry.id   AF-A0A5M3YNQ2-F1
#
_cell.length_a   1.000
_cell.length_b   1.000
_cell.length_c   1.000
_cell.angle_alpha   90.00
_cell.angle_beta   90.00
_cell.angle_gamma   90.00
#
_symmetry.space_group_name_H-M   'P 1'
#
loop_
_entity.id
_entity.type
_entity.pdbx_description
1 polymer ?
#
loop_
_entity_poly.entity_id
_entity_poly.type
_entity_poly.pdbx_seq_one_letter_code
_entity_poly.pdbx_strand_id
1 'polypeptide(L)'
;MNFKISRIQRLSAVIGISTSFFIAEIAVGFYTGSLALVADAFHYLSDIVGFVVALAAATVEQKSSPPQALTFGWQRSQLVGAFFNGVLLFGLGISVFLQSIERFIKLEKIEQPKLVMIIGCVGFGLNLISVMFLHEHDHGDGHGHSHGHDYAHEHPEHEQERGHVTNTNSSVLSDGKHAHHKHYLNASATKPKTGNFDLALMGVFIHIMGDCANNLGVIIAGLVIWLADYGGRYYADPAVSMAIAIMILFSSLPLIKRSGLILLQSAPDGVEHEDVKHDLEQIPGIRAVHELHIWRLNQKKSLASAHLVLENDDDLEFHKLAKTVNECFHAYGIHSVTLQPESRTGVKKATSVTRVVSQGSEEGADGQGEQQRPIALRQDYITSSKISLILSPYGDAQSVAAYKVKDRDGQTVFTASGWKYNGGSCRGFRDASGLPLFELHRNISIRSTWYITLPGDERGFTLATGAPRFAPAFGNFSITLNNAAAMDTKSVAEKELTLVIERHGHVLQSFDVIDGDRRVADVCESVRHNDKLALTAGSRRTHRPALDIVITPGVDMALIVAVSIIASDSVFGSDSS
;
A
#
# COMPACT_ATOMS: atom_id res chain seq x y z
N MET A 1 -17.75 -45.51 -18.24
CA MET A 1 -16.58 -45.05 -17.48
C MET A 1 -16.67 -43.54 -17.39
N ASN A 2 -17.09 -42.98 -16.25
CA ASN A 2 -17.14 -41.53 -16.06
C ASN A 2 -15.74 -41.07 -15.65
N PHE A 3 -14.98 -40.52 -16.59
CA PHE A 3 -13.71 -39.84 -16.28
C PHE A 3 -14.03 -38.64 -15.39
N LYS A 4 -13.72 -38.72 -14.10
CA LYS A 4 -13.78 -37.56 -13.19
C LYS A 4 -12.58 -36.67 -13.48
N ILE A 5 -12.78 -35.69 -14.36
CA ILE A 5 -11.77 -34.67 -14.69
C ILE A 5 -11.68 -33.69 -13.50
N SER A 6 -10.47 -33.44 -12.99
CA SER A 6 -10.24 -32.46 -11.92
C SER A 6 -10.54 -31.03 -12.38
N ARG A 7 -10.95 -30.13 -11.47
CA ARG A 7 -11.16 -28.69 -11.77
C ARG A 7 -9.94 -28.05 -12.45
N ILE A 8 -8.74 -28.41 -12.01
CA ILE A 8 -7.48 -27.93 -12.61
C ILE A 8 -7.33 -28.43 -14.05
N GLN A 9 -7.62 -29.70 -14.31
CA GLN A 9 -7.51 -30.28 -15.65
C GLN A 9 -8.52 -29.66 -16.63
N ARG A 10 -9.74 -29.35 -16.16
CA ARG A 10 -10.74 -28.61 -16.95
C ARG A 10 -10.26 -27.21 -17.27
N LEU A 11 -9.77 -26.48 -16.27
CA LEU A 11 -9.27 -25.10 -16.45
C LEU A 11 -8.05 -25.07 -17.39
N SER A 12 -7.13 -26.02 -17.25
CA SER A 12 -5.99 -26.15 -18.17
C SER A 12 -6.42 -26.47 -19.60
N ALA A 13 -7.45 -27.30 -19.80
CA ALA A 13 -8.00 -27.59 -21.13
C ALA A 13 -8.62 -26.34 -21.78
N VAL A 14 -9.42 -25.58 -21.02
CA VAL A 14 -10.02 -24.31 -21.49
C VAL A 14 -8.94 -23.29 -21.87
N ILE A 15 -7.89 -23.15 -21.04
CA ILE A 15 -6.75 -22.28 -21.35
C ILE A 15 -6.06 -22.74 -22.64
N GLY A 16 -5.83 -24.04 -22.82
CA GLY A 16 -5.18 -24.58 -24.02
C GLY A 16 -5.98 -24.34 -25.29
N ILE A 17 -7.30 -24.54 -25.24
CA ILE A 17 -8.21 -24.27 -26.37
C ILE A 17 -8.23 -22.76 -26.69
N SER A 18 -8.43 -21.92 -25.69
CA SER A 18 -8.50 -20.46 -25.85
C SER A 18 -7.19 -19.88 -26.37
N THR A 19 -6.05 -20.36 -25.87
CA THR A 19 -4.71 -19.95 -26.35
C THR A 19 -4.50 -20.36 -27.80
N SER A 20 -4.91 -21.57 -28.17
CA SER A 20 -4.79 -22.06 -29.54
C SER A 20 -5.65 -21.24 -30.50
N PHE A 21 -6.86 -20.87 -30.06
CA PHE A 21 -7.75 -20.01 -30.83
C PHE A 21 -7.20 -18.59 -30.98
N PHE A 22 -6.75 -17.96 -29.88
CA PHE A 22 -6.06 -16.67 -29.90
C PHE A 22 -4.90 -16.62 -30.91
N ILE A 23 -4.05 -17.66 -30.95
CA ILE A 23 -2.93 -17.75 -31.90
C ILE A 23 -3.46 -17.84 -33.34
N ALA A 24 -4.53 -18.59 -33.58
CA ALA A 24 -5.14 -18.69 -34.91
C ALA A 24 -5.73 -17.34 -35.35
N GLU A 25 -6.48 -16.66 -34.50
CA GLU A 25 -7.09 -15.36 -34.80
C GLU A 25 -6.05 -14.29 -35.08
N ILE A 26 -5.03 -14.16 -34.23
CA ILE A 26 -4.01 -13.13 -34.42
C ILE A 26 -3.20 -13.39 -35.70
N ALA A 27 -2.88 -14.65 -36.00
CA ALA A 27 -2.16 -15.01 -37.22
C ALA A 27 -3.01 -14.71 -38.47
N VAL A 28 -4.29 -15.08 -38.47
CA VAL A 28 -5.21 -14.80 -39.57
C VAL A 28 -5.51 -13.31 -39.69
N GLY A 29 -5.63 -12.58 -38.59
CA GLY A 29 -5.85 -11.14 -38.56
C GLY A 29 -4.71 -10.39 -39.25
N PHE A 30 -3.47 -10.71 -38.90
CA PHE A 30 -2.31 -10.14 -39.59
C PHE A 30 -2.18 -10.61 -41.04
N TYR A 31 -2.45 -11.89 -41.32
CA TYR A 31 -2.37 -12.43 -42.69
C TYR A 31 -3.39 -11.81 -43.64
N THR A 32 -4.61 -11.55 -43.17
CA THR A 32 -5.69 -10.96 -43.98
C THR A 32 -5.68 -9.44 -43.97
N GLY A 33 -4.90 -8.84 -43.08
CA GLY A 33 -4.96 -7.41 -42.78
C GLY A 33 -6.31 -7.00 -42.18
N SER A 34 -6.98 -7.84 -41.38
CA SER A 34 -8.21 -7.45 -40.67
C SER A 34 -7.89 -6.96 -39.26
N LEU A 35 -8.17 -5.68 -39.01
CA LEU A 35 -7.98 -5.09 -37.68
C LEU A 35 -9.08 -5.54 -36.74
N ALA A 36 -10.28 -5.86 -37.26
CA ALA A 36 -11.39 -6.33 -36.44
C ALA A 36 -11.06 -7.67 -35.78
N LEU A 37 -10.42 -8.57 -36.55
CA LEU A 37 -9.98 -9.87 -36.03
C LEU A 37 -8.81 -9.75 -35.05
N VAL A 38 -7.88 -8.80 -35.28
CA VAL A 38 -6.80 -8.51 -34.32
C VAL A 38 -7.37 -7.93 -33.01
N ALA A 39 -8.37 -7.05 -33.10
CA ALA A 39 -9.05 -6.47 -31.96
C ALA A 39 -9.75 -7.55 -31.10
N ASP A 40 -10.45 -8.49 -31.75
CA ASP A 40 -11.11 -9.61 -31.09
C ASP A 40 -10.10 -10.55 -30.42
N ALA A 41 -8.98 -10.84 -31.09
CA ALA A 41 -7.90 -11.63 -30.50
C ALA A 41 -7.33 -11.00 -29.21
N PHE A 42 -7.18 -9.67 -29.15
CA PHE A 42 -6.72 -9.00 -27.93
C PHE A 42 -7.75 -9.04 -26.80
N HIS A 43 -9.04 -9.10 -27.13
CA HIS A 43 -10.06 -9.39 -26.13
C HIS A 43 -9.90 -10.80 -25.57
N TYR A 44 -9.73 -11.83 -26.40
CA TYR A 44 -9.44 -13.21 -25.93
C TYR A 44 -8.18 -13.31 -25.06
N LEU A 45 -7.16 -12.48 -25.33
CA LEU A 45 -5.96 -12.41 -24.51
C LEU A 45 -6.29 -12.02 -23.05
N SER A 46 -7.27 -11.14 -22.83
CA SER A 46 -7.77 -10.79 -21.49
C SER A 46 -8.19 -12.03 -20.72
N ASP A 47 -8.97 -12.88 -21.37
CA ASP A 47 -9.62 -14.03 -20.74
C ASP A 47 -8.58 -15.10 -20.44
N ILE A 48 -7.64 -15.31 -21.37
CA ILE A 48 -6.49 -16.20 -21.15
C ILE A 48 -5.68 -15.75 -19.93
N VAL A 49 -5.34 -14.46 -19.84
CA VAL A 49 -4.60 -13.92 -18.67
C VAL A 49 -5.42 -14.12 -17.39
N GLY A 50 -6.74 -13.86 -17.44
CA GLY A 50 -7.66 -14.12 -16.34
C GLY A 50 -7.63 -15.58 -15.88
N PHE A 51 -7.71 -16.53 -16.82
CA PHE A 51 -7.67 -17.97 -16.53
C PHE A 51 -6.30 -18.43 -16.01
N VAL A 52 -5.21 -17.89 -16.53
CA VAL A 52 -3.85 -18.17 -16.04
C VAL A 52 -3.69 -17.68 -14.61
N VAL A 53 -4.16 -16.47 -14.29
CA VAL A 53 -4.17 -15.94 -12.93
C VAL A 53 -5.04 -16.80 -12.01
N ALA A 54 -6.22 -17.25 -12.47
CA ALA A 54 -7.08 -18.14 -11.71
C ALA A 54 -6.45 -19.52 -11.47
N LEU A 55 -5.78 -20.10 -12.47
CA LEU A 55 -5.05 -21.36 -12.34
C LEU A 55 -3.85 -21.21 -11.40
N ALA A 56 -3.10 -20.11 -11.51
CA ALA A 56 -2.01 -19.80 -10.59
C ALA A 56 -2.52 -19.66 -9.15
N ALA A 57 -3.64 -18.98 -8.94
CA ALA A 57 -4.27 -18.88 -7.62
C ALA A 57 -4.68 -20.26 -7.07
N ALA A 58 -5.36 -21.08 -7.89
CA ALA A 58 -5.81 -22.42 -7.50
C ALA A 58 -4.65 -23.39 -7.20
N THR A 59 -3.55 -23.29 -7.96
CA THR A 59 -2.36 -24.13 -7.74
C THR A 59 -1.56 -23.68 -6.52
N VAL A 60 -1.50 -22.37 -6.26
CA VAL A 60 -0.87 -21.81 -5.07
C VAL A 60 -1.67 -22.12 -3.80
N GLU A 61 -3.00 -22.12 -3.88
CA GLU A 61 -3.86 -22.52 -2.76
C GLU A 61 -3.69 -24.00 -2.39
N GLN A 62 -3.36 -24.86 -3.36
CA GLN A 62 -3.05 -26.28 -3.13
C GLN A 62 -1.64 -26.54 -2.59
N LYS A 63 -0.71 -25.58 -2.71
CA LYS A 63 0.64 -25.70 -2.13
C LYS A 63 0.64 -25.17 -0.69
N SER A 64 0.82 -26.09 0.25
CA SER A 64 0.88 -25.79 1.69
C SER A 64 1.95 -24.75 2.04
N SER A 65 1.52 -23.81 2.87
CA SER A 65 2.25 -22.74 3.57
C SER A 65 2.87 -21.65 2.67
N PRO A 66 2.31 -20.43 2.65
CA PRO A 66 2.96 -19.29 1.99
C PRO A 66 4.35 -19.02 2.61
N PRO A 67 5.27 -18.38 1.86
CA PRO A 67 6.57 -17.96 2.39
C PRO A 67 6.41 -17.16 3.69
N GLN A 68 7.31 -17.33 4.66
CA GLN A 68 7.24 -16.63 5.96
C GLN A 68 7.18 -15.09 5.82
N ALA A 69 7.73 -14.54 4.73
CA ALA A 69 7.66 -13.11 4.42
C ALA A 69 6.24 -12.61 4.08
N LEU A 70 5.30 -13.50 3.72
CA LEU A 70 3.91 -13.17 3.38
C LEU A 70 2.98 -13.63 4.52
N THR A 71 2.88 -12.81 5.56
CA THR A 71 2.08 -13.11 6.78
C THR A 71 0.59 -13.33 6.51
N PHE A 72 0.03 -12.64 5.51
CA PHE A 72 -1.35 -12.84 5.05
C PHE A 72 -1.47 -13.81 3.86
N GLY A 73 -0.36 -14.42 3.44
CA GLY A 73 -0.30 -15.33 2.29
C GLY A 73 -0.53 -14.65 0.94
N TRP A 74 -0.92 -15.44 -0.05
CA TRP A 74 -1.06 -15.00 -1.46
C TRP A 74 -2.36 -14.25 -1.76
N GLN A 75 -3.05 -13.71 -0.74
CA GLN A 75 -4.39 -13.15 -0.92
C GLN A 75 -4.45 -11.94 -1.87
N ARG A 76 -3.33 -11.24 -2.08
CA ARG A 76 -3.24 -10.09 -3.00
C ARG A 76 -2.75 -10.42 -4.41
N SER A 77 -2.20 -11.61 -4.68
CA SER A 77 -1.59 -11.92 -5.98
C SER A 77 -2.61 -11.88 -7.12
N GLN A 78 -3.84 -12.32 -6.87
CA GLN A 78 -4.93 -12.25 -7.83
C GLN A 78 -5.28 -10.81 -8.23
N LEU A 79 -5.25 -9.88 -7.28
CA LEU A 79 -5.55 -8.46 -7.54
C LEU A 79 -4.44 -7.80 -8.35
N VAL A 80 -3.18 -8.13 -8.04
CA VAL A 80 -2.02 -7.66 -8.80
C VAL A 80 -2.12 -8.15 -10.24
N GLY A 81 -2.40 -9.45 -10.45
CA GLY A 81 -2.61 -10.01 -11.79
C GLY A 81 -3.75 -9.32 -12.55
N ALA A 82 -4.89 -9.10 -11.90
CA ALA A 82 -6.03 -8.41 -12.49
C ALA A 82 -5.73 -6.94 -12.86
N PHE A 83 -4.97 -6.22 -12.02
CA PHE A 83 -4.56 -4.85 -12.29
C PHE A 83 -3.64 -4.76 -13.50
N PHE A 84 -2.59 -5.60 -13.56
CA PHE A 84 -1.68 -5.65 -14.70
C PHE A 84 -2.39 -6.06 -16.00
N ASN A 85 -3.31 -7.03 -15.93
CA ASN A 85 -4.13 -7.40 -17.09
C ASN A 85 -4.97 -6.23 -17.59
N GLY A 86 -5.65 -5.53 -16.67
CA GLY A 86 -6.44 -4.35 -17.02
C GLY A 86 -5.60 -3.27 -17.71
N VAL A 87 -4.40 -2.96 -17.18
CA VAL A 87 -3.49 -1.97 -17.77
C VAL A 87 -3.01 -2.41 -19.16
N LEU A 88 -2.65 -3.68 -19.34
CA LEU A 88 -2.24 -4.22 -20.63
C LEU A 88 -3.35 -4.10 -21.67
N LEU A 89 -4.57 -4.48 -21.32
CA LEU A 89 -5.73 -4.39 -22.21
C LEU A 89 -6.12 -2.96 -22.53
N PHE A 90 -6.03 -2.06 -21.56
CA PHE A 90 -6.25 -0.64 -21.81
C PHE A 90 -5.23 -0.10 -22.82
N GLY A 91 -3.96 -0.47 -22.69
CA GLY A 91 -2.92 -0.13 -23.66
C GLY A 91 -3.19 -0.70 -25.06
N LEU A 92 -3.58 -1.98 -25.15
CA LEU A 92 -3.94 -2.62 -26.42
C LEU A 92 -5.21 -1.99 -27.03
N GLY A 93 -6.21 -1.67 -26.22
CA GLY A 93 -7.43 -0.98 -26.64
C GLY A 93 -7.14 0.39 -27.23
N ILE A 94 -6.26 1.19 -26.61
CA ILE A 94 -5.79 2.46 -27.17
C ILE A 94 -5.09 2.23 -28.50
N SER A 95 -4.21 1.23 -28.57
CA SER A 95 -3.46 0.92 -29.79
C SER A 95 -4.40 0.57 -30.95
N VAL A 96 -5.35 -0.35 -30.75
CA VAL A 96 -6.36 -0.72 -31.77
C VAL A 96 -7.24 0.47 -32.12
N PHE A 97 -7.66 1.26 -31.14
CA PHE A 97 -8.47 2.46 -31.39
C PHE A 97 -7.74 3.45 -32.31
N LEU A 98 -6.48 3.76 -32.03
CA LEU A 98 -5.67 4.64 -32.88
C LEU A 98 -5.42 4.05 -34.27
N GLN A 99 -5.13 2.73 -34.36
CA GLN A 99 -4.97 2.04 -35.64
C GLN A 99 -6.28 2.03 -36.46
N SER A 100 -7.43 1.93 -35.80
CA SER A 100 -8.73 1.97 -36.46
C SER A 100 -8.99 3.34 -37.09
N ILE A 101 -8.63 4.43 -36.40
CA ILE A 101 -8.68 5.79 -36.93
C ILE A 101 -7.73 5.95 -38.12
N GLU A 102 -6.50 5.43 -38.04
CA GLU A 102 -5.58 5.47 -39.18
C GLU A 102 -6.17 4.75 -40.41
N ARG A 103 -6.79 3.58 -40.21
CA ARG A 103 -7.43 2.81 -41.28
C ARG A 103 -8.67 3.49 -41.88
N PHE A 104 -9.36 4.35 -41.13
CA PHE A 104 -10.41 5.20 -41.70
C PHE A 104 -9.85 6.24 -42.69
N ILE A 105 -8.62 6.71 -42.49
CA ILE A 105 -7.98 7.69 -43.36
C ILE A 105 -7.26 7.00 -44.53
N LYS A 106 -6.49 5.94 -44.23
CA LYS A 106 -5.75 5.13 -45.20
C LYS A 106 -6.39 3.75 -45.29
N LEU A 107 -7.37 3.64 -46.18
CA LEU A 107 -8.14 2.42 -46.33
C LEU A 107 -7.26 1.27 -46.87
N GLU A 108 -7.09 0.25 -46.06
CA GLU A 108 -6.40 -0.98 -46.42
C GLU A 108 -7.41 -2.03 -46.89
N LYS A 109 -7.08 -2.76 -47.96
CA LYS A 109 -7.98 -3.80 -48.50
C LYS A 109 -7.72 -5.12 -47.80
N ILE A 110 -8.78 -5.74 -47.32
CA ILE A 110 -8.72 -7.12 -46.80
C ILE A 110 -8.61 -8.09 -47.98
N GLU A 111 -7.54 -8.89 -48.01
CA GLU A 111 -7.25 -9.79 -49.12
C GLU A 111 -8.22 -11.00 -49.17
N GLN A 112 -8.58 -11.54 -48.00
CA GLN A 112 -9.39 -12.76 -47.89
C GLN A 112 -10.55 -12.61 -46.88
N PRO A 113 -11.62 -11.87 -47.22
CA PRO A 113 -12.74 -11.65 -46.30
C PRO A 113 -13.49 -12.94 -45.91
N LYS A 114 -13.43 -13.98 -46.75
CA LYS A 114 -13.99 -15.30 -46.43
C LYS A 114 -13.28 -15.95 -45.24
N LEU A 115 -11.95 -15.79 -45.13
CA LEU A 115 -11.15 -16.36 -44.05
C LEU A 115 -11.49 -15.67 -42.72
N VAL A 116 -11.63 -14.33 -42.73
CA VAL A 116 -12.07 -13.53 -41.58
C VAL A 116 -13.44 -13.99 -41.08
N MET A 117 -14.40 -14.21 -41.99
CA MET A 117 -15.72 -14.71 -41.65
C MET A 117 -15.67 -16.13 -41.05
N ILE A 118 -14.86 -17.04 -41.62
CA ILE A 118 -14.72 -18.41 -41.10
C ILE A 118 -14.19 -18.38 -39.67
N ILE A 119 -13.15 -17.59 -39.41
CA ILE A 119 -12.58 -17.50 -38.06
C ILE A 119 -13.59 -16.89 -37.08
N GLY A 120 -14.29 -15.82 -37.44
CA GLY A 120 -15.36 -15.26 -36.58
C GLY A 120 -16.48 -16.25 -36.27
N CYS A 121 -16.87 -17.10 -37.24
CA CYS A 121 -17.84 -18.17 -37.00
C CYS A 121 -17.30 -19.26 -36.05
N VAL A 122 -16.01 -19.60 -36.16
CA VAL A 122 -15.36 -20.54 -35.23
C VAL A 122 -15.31 -19.97 -33.82
N GLY A 123 -14.94 -18.69 -33.66
CA GLY A 123 -14.90 -18.00 -32.36
C GLY A 123 -16.28 -17.91 -31.70
N PHE A 124 -17.30 -17.52 -32.49
CA PHE A 124 -18.68 -17.55 -32.03
C PHE A 124 -19.12 -18.95 -31.54
N GLY A 125 -18.75 -20.00 -32.28
CA GLY A 125 -19.02 -21.39 -31.90
C GLY A 125 -18.31 -21.81 -30.61
N LEU A 126 -17.05 -21.41 -30.44
CA LEU A 126 -16.29 -21.66 -29.21
C LEU A 126 -16.90 -20.94 -28.00
N ASN A 127 -17.36 -19.70 -28.16
CA ASN A 127 -18.05 -18.98 -27.09
C ASN A 127 -19.35 -19.67 -26.69
N LEU A 128 -20.13 -20.17 -27.65
CA LEU A 128 -21.34 -20.94 -27.36
C LEU A 128 -21.04 -22.24 -26.60
N ILE A 129 -19.98 -22.96 -26.99
CA ILE A 129 -19.52 -24.16 -26.28
C ILE A 129 -19.10 -23.81 -24.85
N SER A 130 -18.39 -22.69 -24.64
CA SER A 130 -18.03 -22.20 -23.30
C SER A 130 -19.27 -21.97 -22.44
N VAL A 131 -20.34 -21.38 -22.97
CA VAL A 131 -21.62 -21.20 -22.24
C VAL A 131 -22.20 -22.55 -21.82
N MET A 132 -22.28 -23.51 -22.74
CA MET A 132 -22.87 -24.82 -22.47
C MET A 132 -22.08 -25.58 -21.40
N PHE A 133 -20.73 -25.53 -21.49
CA PHE A 133 -19.85 -26.21 -20.55
C PHE A 133 -19.87 -25.60 -19.13
N LEU A 134 -20.19 -24.30 -19.03
CA LEU A 134 -20.38 -23.59 -17.75
C LEU A 134 -21.77 -23.85 -17.15
N HIS A 135 -22.80 -24.05 -17.97
CA HIS A 135 -24.17 -24.31 -17.50
C HIS A 135 -24.33 -25.72 -16.88
N GLU A 136 -23.52 -26.70 -17.29
CA GLU A 136 -23.71 -28.11 -16.96
C GLU A 136 -23.26 -28.54 -15.53
N HIS A 137 -22.87 -27.61 -14.67
CA HIS A 137 -22.20 -27.93 -13.40
C HIS A 137 -22.69 -27.19 -12.14
N ASP A 138 -23.92 -26.70 -12.10
CA ASP A 138 -24.45 -26.00 -10.91
C ASP A 138 -25.27 -26.88 -9.94
N HIS A 139 -24.89 -28.16 -9.80
CA HIS A 139 -25.34 -29.02 -8.70
C HIS A 139 -24.14 -29.74 -8.07
N GLY A 140 -23.40 -29.03 -7.21
CA GLY A 140 -22.40 -29.64 -6.33
C GLY A 140 -21.17 -28.77 -6.06
N ASP A 141 -21.09 -28.30 -4.81
CA ASP A 141 -19.88 -27.81 -4.12
C ASP A 141 -19.36 -26.41 -4.48
N GLY A 142 -19.81 -25.44 -3.68
CA GLY A 142 -19.48 -24.03 -3.75
C GLY A 142 -17.98 -23.74 -3.68
N HIS A 143 -17.47 -23.16 -4.76
CA HIS A 143 -16.29 -22.29 -4.74
C HIS A 143 -16.55 -21.15 -5.74
N GLY A 144 -17.06 -20.03 -5.21
CA GLY A 144 -17.33 -18.83 -6.00
C GLY A 144 -16.06 -18.12 -6.43
N HIS A 145 -15.80 -18.13 -7.73
CA HIS A 145 -14.92 -17.19 -8.42
C HIS A 145 -15.75 -15.95 -8.76
N SER A 146 -15.64 -14.91 -7.94
CA SER A 146 -16.27 -13.61 -8.19
C SER A 146 -15.40 -12.79 -9.15
N HIS A 147 -15.79 -12.71 -10.41
CA HIS A 147 -15.44 -11.58 -11.27
C HIS A 147 -16.45 -10.47 -10.97
N GLY A 148 -16.10 -9.56 -10.06
CA GLY A 148 -16.97 -8.47 -9.63
C GLY A 148 -17.09 -7.36 -10.70
N HIS A 149 -18.10 -7.47 -11.55
CA HIS A 149 -18.59 -6.40 -12.43
C HIS A 149 -19.92 -5.83 -11.93
N ASP A 150 -19.92 -5.08 -10.83
CA ASP A 150 -21.09 -4.29 -10.42
C ASP A 150 -21.23 -3.00 -11.25
N TYR A 151 -22.12 -2.98 -12.24
CA TYR A 151 -22.57 -1.72 -12.85
C TYR A 151 -23.69 -1.15 -11.98
N ALA A 152 -23.45 -0.03 -11.29
CA ALA A 152 -24.50 0.75 -10.64
C ALA A 152 -24.91 1.88 -11.57
N HIS A 153 -26.16 1.84 -12.04
CA HIS A 153 -26.82 2.95 -12.73
C HIS A 153 -27.74 3.69 -11.74
N GLU A 154 -27.66 5.02 -11.72
CA GLU A 154 -28.50 5.94 -10.95
C GLU A 154 -29.80 6.34 -11.70
N HIS A 155 -30.80 6.75 -10.89
CA HIS A 155 -32.02 7.57 -11.15
C HIS A 155 -33.40 6.85 -11.19
N PRO A 156 -34.55 7.55 -10.98
CA PRO A 156 -35.03 8.15 -9.72
C PRO A 156 -36.53 7.80 -9.39
N GLU A 157 -36.97 8.14 -8.16
CA GLU A 157 -38.33 8.45 -7.64
C GLU A 157 -39.62 7.79 -8.22
N HIS A 158 -40.44 7.13 -7.37
CA HIS A 158 -41.88 7.46 -7.13
C HIS A 158 -42.60 6.49 -6.13
N GLU A 159 -43.29 7.13 -5.18
CA GLU A 159 -44.57 6.89 -4.45
C GLU A 159 -45.36 5.55 -4.41
N GLN A 160 -45.97 5.34 -3.21
CA GLN A 160 -47.27 4.68 -2.86
C GLN A 160 -47.36 3.14 -3.03
N GLU A 161 -48.06 2.32 -2.23
CA GLU A 161 -49.06 2.43 -1.15
C GLU A 161 -49.27 1.00 -0.56
N ARG A 162 -49.73 0.88 0.70
CA ARG A 162 -50.49 -0.25 1.33
C ARG A 162 -49.81 -1.64 1.41
N GLY A 163 -49.73 -2.36 2.52
CA GLY A 163 -50.53 -2.43 3.74
C GLY A 163 -51.05 -3.87 3.90
N HIS A 164 -50.52 -4.69 4.81
CA HIS A 164 -51.32 -5.69 5.56
C HIS A 164 -50.56 -6.28 6.76
N VAL A 165 -51.32 -6.46 7.83
CA VAL A 165 -50.97 -6.97 9.16
C VAL A 165 -51.09 -8.49 9.15
N THR A 166 -50.16 -9.21 9.78
CA THR A 166 -50.53 -10.35 10.64
C THR A 166 -49.43 -10.64 11.66
N ASN A 167 -49.92 -10.90 12.87
CA ASN A 167 -49.22 -11.03 14.12
C ASN A 167 -49.07 -12.52 14.43
N THR A 168 -47.86 -13.01 14.73
CA THR A 168 -47.68 -14.27 15.45
C THR A 168 -46.50 -14.17 16.40
N ASN A 169 -46.83 -14.18 17.70
CA ASN A 169 -45.92 -14.26 18.82
C ASN A 169 -45.09 -15.54 18.78
N SER A 170 -43.77 -15.41 18.87
CA SER A 170 -42.91 -16.44 19.43
C SER A 170 -41.80 -15.78 20.23
N SER A 171 -41.98 -15.83 21.55
CA SER A 171 -41.08 -15.41 22.61
C SER A 171 -39.78 -16.23 22.59
N VAL A 172 -38.65 -15.58 22.31
CA VAL A 172 -37.32 -16.05 22.73
C VAL A 172 -36.54 -14.83 23.24
N LEU A 173 -36.03 -14.95 24.45
CA LEU A 173 -35.37 -13.92 25.26
C LEU A 173 -34.22 -13.23 24.50
N SER A 174 -34.36 -11.92 24.27
CA SER A 174 -33.30 -11.01 23.86
C SER A 174 -32.65 -10.42 25.11
N ASP A 175 -31.35 -10.64 25.27
CA ASP A 175 -30.52 -9.86 26.19
C ASP A 175 -30.36 -8.45 25.59
N GLY A 176 -30.83 -7.46 26.34
CA GLY A 176 -31.06 -6.10 25.86
C GLY A 176 -29.82 -5.23 25.95
N LYS A 177 -28.96 -5.25 24.92
CA LYS A 177 -27.80 -4.33 24.84
C LYS A 177 -27.67 -3.47 23.57
N HIS A 178 -28.54 -3.59 22.57
CA HIS A 178 -28.37 -2.85 21.30
C HIS A 178 -29.69 -2.31 20.70
N ALA A 179 -30.51 -1.63 21.50
CA ALA A 179 -31.82 -1.15 21.07
C ALA A 179 -31.82 0.25 20.39
N HIS A 180 -30.67 0.92 20.25
CA HIS A 180 -30.66 2.36 19.93
C HIS A 180 -29.55 2.83 18.96
N HIS A 181 -29.06 1.96 18.07
CA HIS A 181 -28.10 2.36 17.04
C HIS A 181 -28.81 2.72 15.72
N LYS A 182 -28.37 3.80 15.08
CA LYS A 182 -28.89 4.27 13.79
C LYS A 182 -28.31 3.40 12.66
N HIS A 183 -28.92 2.24 12.42
CA HIS A 183 -28.70 1.51 11.18
C HIS A 183 -29.47 2.21 10.04
N TYR A 184 -29.02 3.39 9.62
CA TYR A 184 -29.46 3.96 8.35
C TYR A 184 -28.61 3.31 7.25
N LEU A 185 -29.30 2.45 6.50
CA LEU A 185 -28.93 1.87 5.19
C LEU A 185 -27.98 0.66 5.21
N ASN A 186 -28.48 -0.38 4.53
CA ASN A 186 -27.78 -1.59 4.05
C ASN A 186 -27.65 -2.81 4.98
N ALA A 187 -28.43 -2.90 6.05
CA ALA A 187 -28.76 -4.18 6.68
C ALA A 187 -29.94 -4.88 5.95
N SER A 188 -29.78 -5.13 4.65
CA SER A 188 -30.56 -6.11 3.89
C SER A 188 -29.63 -7.08 3.20
N ALA A 189 -28.76 -7.73 3.98
CA ALA A 189 -28.21 -9.03 3.64
C ALA A 189 -29.15 -10.12 4.21
N THR A 190 -30.28 -10.27 3.51
CA THR A 190 -30.99 -11.51 3.21
C THR A 190 -30.88 -12.71 4.19
N LYS A 191 -31.96 -12.99 4.92
CA LYS A 191 -32.37 -14.39 5.20
C LYS A 191 -32.64 -15.10 3.86
N PRO A 192 -32.26 -16.37 3.69
CA PRO A 192 -32.39 -17.05 2.41
C PRO A 192 -33.85 -17.41 2.16
N LYS A 193 -34.50 -16.67 1.27
CA LYS A 193 -35.75 -17.09 0.61
C LYS A 193 -35.50 -17.10 -0.89
N THR A 194 -35.34 -18.31 -1.41
CA THR A 194 -35.71 -18.77 -2.77
C THR A 194 -35.44 -17.82 -3.94
N GLY A 195 -34.36 -18.07 -4.69
CA GLY A 195 -34.10 -17.47 -6.01
C GLY A 195 -32.73 -16.82 -6.14
N ASN A 196 -31.64 -17.53 -5.82
CA ASN A 196 -30.26 -17.01 -5.88
C ASN A 196 -29.53 -17.37 -7.20
N PHE A 197 -30.29 -17.55 -8.29
CA PHE A 197 -29.75 -17.29 -9.63
C PHE A 197 -29.86 -15.77 -9.79
N ASP A 198 -28.76 -15.01 -9.98
CA ASP A 198 -28.78 -13.82 -10.89
C ASP A 198 -27.67 -12.76 -10.79
N LEU A 199 -26.67 -12.78 -9.89
CA LEU A 199 -25.62 -11.71 -9.93
C LEU A 199 -24.28 -12.19 -10.46
N ALA A 200 -23.71 -13.25 -9.88
CA ALA A 200 -22.50 -13.87 -10.42
C ALA A 200 -22.74 -14.48 -11.81
N LEU A 201 -23.91 -15.09 -12.01
CA LEU A 201 -24.33 -15.63 -13.31
C LEU A 201 -24.58 -14.52 -14.34
N MET A 202 -25.18 -13.40 -13.92
CA MET A 202 -25.37 -12.24 -14.80
C MET A 202 -24.05 -11.58 -15.17
N GLY A 203 -23.07 -11.53 -14.26
CA GLY A 203 -21.72 -11.06 -14.58
C GLY A 203 -21.02 -11.92 -15.64
N VAL A 204 -21.10 -13.25 -15.50
CA VAL A 204 -20.60 -14.21 -16.49
C VAL A 204 -21.37 -14.10 -17.81
N PHE A 205 -22.70 -13.95 -17.75
CA PHE A 205 -23.56 -13.79 -18.92
C PHE A 205 -23.27 -12.51 -19.70
N ILE A 206 -23.14 -11.36 -19.03
CA ILE A 206 -22.81 -10.06 -19.65
C ILE A 206 -21.44 -10.12 -20.31
N HIS A 207 -20.45 -10.75 -19.67
CA HIS A 207 -19.13 -10.96 -20.25
C HIS A 207 -19.21 -11.77 -21.56
N ILE A 208 -19.84 -12.94 -21.50
CA ILE A 208 -20.06 -13.81 -22.67
C ILE A 208 -20.84 -13.11 -23.79
N MET A 209 -21.84 -12.29 -23.43
CA MET A 209 -22.61 -11.52 -24.40
C MET A 209 -21.72 -10.49 -25.12
N GLY A 210 -20.73 -9.93 -24.42
CA GLY A 210 -19.67 -9.11 -25.01
C GLY A 210 -18.80 -9.88 -26.01
N ASP A 211 -18.37 -11.10 -25.66
CA ASP A 211 -17.53 -11.94 -26.53
C ASP A 211 -18.29 -12.34 -27.81
N CYS A 212 -19.58 -12.68 -27.66
CA CYS A 212 -20.47 -12.94 -28.78
C CYS A 212 -20.67 -11.70 -29.66
N ALA A 213 -20.78 -10.51 -29.08
CA ALA A 213 -20.94 -9.26 -29.82
C ALA A 213 -19.69 -8.92 -30.66
N ASN A 214 -18.49 -9.14 -30.13
CA ASN A 214 -17.24 -8.93 -30.86
C ASN A 214 -17.14 -9.87 -32.07
N ASN A 215 -17.32 -11.17 -31.85
CA ASN A 215 -17.33 -12.18 -32.91
C ASN A 215 -18.39 -11.89 -33.98
N LEU A 216 -19.59 -11.48 -33.56
CA LEU A 216 -20.66 -11.08 -34.48
C LEU A 216 -20.26 -9.86 -35.31
N GLY A 217 -19.60 -8.87 -34.70
CA GLY A 217 -19.02 -7.73 -35.40
C GLY A 217 -18.04 -8.17 -36.49
N VAL A 218 -17.11 -9.08 -36.17
CA VAL A 218 -16.14 -9.63 -37.12
C VAL A 218 -16.82 -10.37 -38.27
N ILE A 219 -17.84 -11.19 -37.98
CA ILE A 219 -18.64 -11.90 -38.99
C ILE A 219 -19.34 -10.89 -39.91
N ILE A 220 -19.96 -9.85 -39.35
CA ILE A 220 -20.65 -8.79 -40.13
C ILE A 220 -19.65 -8.05 -41.01
N ALA A 221 -18.48 -7.67 -40.50
CA ALA A 221 -17.43 -7.02 -41.30
C ALA A 221 -16.98 -7.91 -42.47
N GLY A 222 -16.72 -9.20 -42.21
CA GLY A 222 -16.37 -10.18 -43.23
C GLY A 222 -17.45 -10.34 -44.30
N LEU A 223 -18.73 -10.43 -43.90
CA LEU A 223 -19.88 -10.55 -44.80
C LEU A 223 -20.06 -9.29 -45.66
N VAL A 224 -19.98 -8.09 -45.07
CA VAL A 224 -20.10 -6.83 -45.79
C VAL A 224 -18.99 -6.71 -46.83
N ILE A 225 -17.75 -7.02 -46.47
CA ILE A 225 -16.61 -6.93 -47.39
C ILE A 225 -16.70 -8.00 -48.49
N TRP A 226 -17.26 -9.17 -48.18
CA TRP A 226 -17.41 -10.26 -49.14
C TRP A 226 -18.57 -10.05 -50.13
N LEU A 227 -19.75 -9.64 -49.65
CA LEU A 227 -20.99 -9.59 -50.47
C LEU A 227 -21.24 -8.23 -51.12
N ALA A 228 -20.67 -7.14 -50.60
CA ALA A 228 -20.88 -5.82 -51.18
C ALA A 228 -19.90 -5.56 -52.34
N ASP A 229 -20.39 -4.88 -53.38
CA ASP A 229 -19.59 -4.51 -54.55
C ASP A 229 -19.23 -3.00 -54.60
N TYR A 230 -19.61 -2.22 -53.58
CA TYR A 230 -19.31 -0.79 -53.51
C TYR A 230 -17.98 -0.50 -52.77
N GLY A 231 -17.26 0.54 -53.18
CA GLY A 231 -15.92 0.86 -52.67
C GLY A 231 -15.84 1.14 -51.16
N GLY A 232 -16.95 1.56 -50.55
CA GLY A 232 -17.05 1.82 -49.11
C GLY A 232 -17.11 0.58 -48.22
N ARG A 233 -17.22 -0.64 -48.77
CA ARG A 233 -17.34 -1.88 -47.98
C ARG A 233 -16.16 -2.12 -47.04
N TYR A 234 -14.97 -1.65 -47.39
CA TYR A 234 -13.75 -1.81 -46.59
C TYR A 234 -13.75 -0.97 -45.31
N TYR A 235 -14.66 0.01 -45.17
CA TYR A 235 -14.84 0.74 -43.91
C TYR A 235 -15.51 -0.10 -42.82
N ALA A 236 -16.08 -1.26 -43.15
CA ALA A 236 -16.69 -2.13 -42.16
C ALA A 236 -15.67 -2.66 -41.13
N ASP A 237 -14.46 -3.00 -41.55
CA ASP A 237 -13.39 -3.49 -40.67
C ASP A 237 -12.92 -2.44 -39.65
N PRO A 238 -12.49 -1.21 -40.03
CA PRO A 238 -12.10 -0.19 -39.05
C PRO A 238 -13.28 0.26 -38.18
N ALA A 239 -14.52 0.24 -38.69
CA ALA A 239 -15.69 0.55 -37.87
C ALA A 239 -15.93 -0.48 -36.76
N VAL A 240 -15.90 -1.77 -37.10
CA VAL A 240 -16.03 -2.84 -36.11
C VAL A 240 -14.84 -2.86 -35.16
N SER A 241 -13.62 -2.70 -35.68
CA SER A 241 -12.40 -2.60 -34.85
C SER A 241 -12.48 -1.48 -33.83
N MET A 242 -12.96 -0.31 -34.24
CA MET A 242 -13.15 0.85 -33.37
C MET A 242 -14.20 0.56 -32.30
N ALA A 243 -15.31 -0.08 -32.66
CA ALA A 243 -16.35 -0.47 -31.69
C ALA A 243 -15.82 -1.47 -30.65
N ILE A 244 -15.09 -2.50 -31.08
CA ILE A 244 -14.43 -3.47 -30.19
C ILE A 244 -13.42 -2.76 -29.29
N ALA A 245 -12.58 -1.88 -29.84
CA ALA A 245 -11.61 -1.12 -29.07
C ALA A 245 -12.26 -0.23 -28.00
N ILE A 246 -13.34 0.48 -28.35
CA ILE A 246 -14.12 1.28 -27.39
C ILE A 246 -14.68 0.39 -26.27
N MET A 247 -15.23 -0.77 -26.61
CA MET A 247 -15.71 -1.74 -25.63
C MET A 247 -14.58 -2.18 -24.68
N ILE A 248 -13.40 -2.55 -25.21
CA ILE A 248 -12.23 -2.95 -24.42
C ILE A 248 -11.77 -1.81 -23.49
N LEU A 249 -11.78 -0.56 -23.97
CA LEU A 249 -11.41 0.60 -23.15
C LEU A 249 -12.39 0.80 -21.98
N PHE A 250 -13.70 0.73 -22.24
CA PHE A 250 -14.71 0.89 -21.19
C PHE A 250 -14.71 -0.27 -20.20
N SER A 251 -14.44 -1.50 -20.63
CA SER A 251 -14.40 -2.67 -19.74
C SER A 251 -13.12 -2.73 -18.89
N SER A 252 -11.98 -2.24 -19.41
CA SER A 252 -10.69 -2.24 -18.70
C SER A 252 -10.57 -1.16 -17.62
N LEU A 253 -11.16 0.03 -17.81
CA LEU A 253 -11.16 1.11 -16.82
C LEU A 253 -11.69 0.72 -15.42
N PRO A 254 -12.88 0.12 -15.27
CA PRO A 254 -13.39 -0.30 -13.96
C PRO A 254 -12.53 -1.42 -13.36
N LEU A 255 -11.97 -2.30 -14.19
CA LEU A 255 -11.07 -3.36 -13.72
C LEU A 255 -9.80 -2.76 -13.09
N ILE A 256 -9.16 -1.81 -13.77
CA ILE A 256 -7.99 -1.07 -13.27
C ILE A 256 -8.34 -0.31 -11.99
N LYS A 257 -9.45 0.44 -12.00
CA LYS A 257 -9.85 1.26 -10.84
C LYS A 257 -10.12 0.40 -9.61
N ARG A 258 -10.90 -0.68 -9.73
CA ARG A 258 -11.27 -1.55 -8.59
C ARG A 258 -10.08 -2.30 -8.03
N SER A 259 -9.30 -2.96 -8.89
CA SER A 259 -8.11 -3.68 -8.44
C SER A 259 -7.07 -2.73 -7.85
N GLY A 260 -6.86 -1.57 -8.47
CA GLY A 260 -5.97 -0.51 -7.99
C GLY A 260 -6.40 0.06 -6.63
N LEU A 261 -7.69 0.33 -6.43
CA LEU A 261 -8.21 0.82 -5.14
C LEU A 261 -8.00 -0.19 -4.01
N ILE A 262 -8.19 -1.48 -4.26
CA ILE A 262 -7.94 -2.52 -3.25
C ILE A 262 -6.43 -2.61 -2.95
N LEU A 263 -5.57 -2.49 -3.96
CA LEU A 263 -4.12 -2.44 -3.77
C LEU A 263 -3.67 -1.20 -2.97
N LEU A 264 -4.36 -0.08 -3.14
CA LEU A 264 -4.19 1.15 -2.38
C LEU A 264 -4.82 1.10 -0.97
N GLN A 265 -5.31 -0.06 -0.52
CA GLN A 265 -5.87 -0.25 0.81
C GLN A 265 -7.13 0.58 1.08
N SER A 266 -7.95 0.79 0.04
CA SER A 266 -9.26 1.43 0.22
C SER A 266 -10.18 0.65 1.16
N ALA A 267 -11.07 1.39 1.82
CA ALA A 267 -12.15 0.83 2.62
C ALA A 267 -13.14 0.02 1.75
N PRO A 268 -13.88 -0.94 2.33
CA PRO A 268 -14.98 -1.63 1.67
C PRO A 268 -16.03 -0.66 1.14
N ASP A 269 -16.62 -1.00 -0.01
CA ASP A 269 -17.69 -0.20 -0.61
C ASP A 269 -18.87 -0.12 0.37
N GLY A 270 -19.34 1.10 0.67
CA GLY A 270 -20.45 1.34 1.60
C GLY A 270 -20.09 1.34 3.09
N VAL A 271 -18.81 1.26 3.46
CA VAL A 271 -18.36 1.47 4.84
C VAL A 271 -17.78 2.88 4.98
N GLU A 272 -18.52 3.77 5.62
CA GLU A 272 -18.03 5.11 5.97
C GLU A 272 -17.28 5.06 7.31
N HIS A 273 -16.08 5.64 7.32
CA HIS A 273 -15.20 5.65 8.49
C HIS A 273 -15.85 6.35 9.70
N GLU A 274 -16.58 7.44 9.45
CA GLU A 274 -17.24 8.27 10.45
C GLU A 274 -18.40 7.53 11.12
N ASP A 275 -19.17 6.75 10.37
CA ASP A 275 -20.26 5.94 10.90
C ASP A 275 -19.74 4.82 11.81
N VAL A 276 -18.70 4.11 11.36
CA VAL A 276 -18.06 3.06 12.17
C VAL A 276 -17.48 3.65 13.45
N LYS A 277 -16.82 4.81 13.37
CA LYS A 277 -16.30 5.51 14.54
C LYS A 277 -17.42 5.89 15.51
N HIS A 278 -18.50 6.45 15.00
CA HIS A 278 -19.64 6.88 15.82
C HIS A 278 -20.29 5.70 16.56
N ASP A 279 -20.50 4.58 15.87
CA ASP A 279 -21.11 3.40 16.47
C ASP A 279 -20.20 2.74 17.52
N LEU A 280 -18.89 2.78 17.32
CA LEU A 280 -17.93 2.32 18.33
C LEU A 280 -17.90 3.22 19.57
N GLU A 281 -17.99 4.54 19.41
CA GLU A 281 -18.04 5.49 20.53
C GLU A 281 -19.34 5.39 21.36
N GLN A 282 -20.39 4.76 20.84
CA GLN A 282 -21.62 4.49 21.58
C GLN A 282 -21.53 3.26 22.50
N ILE A 283 -20.49 2.44 22.37
CA ILE A 283 -20.34 1.23 23.19
C ILE A 283 -19.91 1.64 24.61
N PRO A 284 -20.65 1.22 25.66
CA PRO A 284 -20.32 1.58 27.03
C PRO A 284 -18.93 1.06 27.42
N GLY A 285 -18.10 1.93 28.00
CA GLY A 285 -16.71 1.66 28.33
C GLY A 285 -15.69 2.19 27.32
N ILE A 286 -16.13 2.62 26.12
CA ILE A 286 -15.30 3.33 25.14
C ILE A 286 -15.56 4.83 25.28
N ARG A 287 -14.49 5.59 25.51
CA ARG A 287 -14.55 7.05 25.60
C ARG A 287 -14.30 7.74 24.27
N ALA A 288 -13.35 7.22 23.51
CA ALA A 288 -12.94 7.75 22.21
C ALA A 288 -12.28 6.67 21.37
N VAL A 289 -12.40 6.79 20.05
CA VAL A 289 -11.70 5.93 19.08
C VAL A 289 -10.75 6.79 18.24
N HIS A 290 -9.49 6.36 18.18
CA HIS A 290 -8.43 7.02 17.41
C HIS A 290 -7.79 6.03 16.41
N GLU A 291 -7.11 6.57 15.40
CA GLU A 291 -6.36 5.81 14.39
C GLU A 291 -7.15 4.63 13.79
N LEU A 292 -8.43 4.87 13.50
CA LEU A 292 -9.29 3.88 12.85
C LEU A 292 -8.89 3.76 11.37
N HIS A 293 -8.33 2.62 11.02
CA HIS A 293 -7.97 2.26 9.65
C HIS A 293 -8.77 1.05 9.23
N ILE A 294 -9.48 1.15 8.11
CA ILE A 294 -10.28 0.06 7.54
C ILE A 294 -9.84 -0.12 6.09
N TRP A 295 -9.46 -1.34 5.72
CA TRP A 295 -9.00 -1.64 4.37
C TRP A 295 -9.38 -3.04 3.91
N ARG A 296 -9.40 -3.21 2.59
CA ARG A 296 -9.61 -4.52 1.96
C ARG A 296 -8.28 -5.25 1.78
N LEU A 297 -8.24 -6.52 2.20
CA LEU A 297 -7.13 -7.43 1.86
C LEU A 297 -7.37 -8.08 0.49
N ASN A 298 -8.62 -8.50 0.25
CA ASN A 298 -9.09 -8.97 -1.05
C ASN A 298 -10.58 -8.66 -1.25
N GLN A 299 -11.21 -9.27 -2.26
CA GLN A 299 -12.64 -9.04 -2.53
C GLN A 299 -13.57 -9.51 -1.40
N LYS A 300 -13.16 -10.51 -0.62
CA LYS A 300 -13.98 -11.17 0.40
C LYS A 300 -13.58 -10.84 1.83
N LYS A 301 -12.33 -10.43 2.05
CA LYS A 301 -11.74 -10.23 3.38
C LYS A 301 -11.33 -8.77 3.58
N SER A 302 -11.94 -8.16 4.58
CA SER A 302 -11.65 -6.80 5.02
C SER A 302 -11.01 -6.83 6.41
N LEU A 303 -10.08 -5.92 6.64
CA LEU A 303 -9.31 -5.78 7.88
C LEU A 303 -9.56 -4.40 8.47
N ALA A 304 -9.46 -4.29 9.79
CA ALA A 304 -9.40 -2.98 10.46
C ALA A 304 -8.37 -2.96 11.59
N SER A 305 -7.90 -1.76 11.90
CA SER A 305 -7.11 -1.47 13.10
C SER A 305 -7.72 -0.25 13.78
N ALA A 306 -7.83 -0.27 15.11
CA ALA A 306 -8.40 0.84 15.86
C ALA A 306 -7.77 0.95 17.26
N HIS A 307 -7.56 2.18 17.72
CA HIS A 307 -7.13 2.48 19.07
C HIS A 307 -8.34 2.92 19.91
N LEU A 308 -8.54 2.27 21.05
CA LEU A 308 -9.70 2.45 21.92
C LEU A 308 -9.27 3.08 23.25
N VAL A 309 -9.75 4.28 23.54
CA VAL A 309 -9.55 4.90 24.85
C VAL A 309 -10.59 4.40 25.82
N LEU A 310 -10.16 3.71 26.87
CA LEU A 310 -11.05 3.08 27.84
C LEU A 310 -11.42 4.05 28.98
N GLU A 311 -12.60 3.86 29.57
CA GLU A 311 -13.01 4.60 30.76
C GLU A 311 -12.25 4.18 32.03
N ASN A 312 -11.98 2.87 32.16
CA ASN A 312 -11.28 2.22 33.27
C ASN A 312 -10.10 1.38 32.75
N ASP A 313 -9.02 1.28 33.52
CA ASP A 313 -7.80 0.48 33.21
C ASP A 313 -7.90 -0.98 33.67
N ASP A 314 -9.08 -1.60 33.60
CA ASP A 314 -9.25 -3.02 34.00
C ASP A 314 -9.13 -3.96 32.80
N ASP A 315 -8.08 -4.78 32.79
CA ASP A 315 -7.78 -5.76 31.73
C ASP A 315 -8.90 -6.80 31.54
N LEU A 316 -9.63 -7.15 32.61
CA LEU A 316 -10.76 -8.10 32.57
C LEU A 316 -11.99 -7.52 31.88
N GLU A 317 -12.14 -6.19 31.87
CA GLU A 317 -13.21 -5.50 31.13
C GLU A 317 -12.88 -5.37 29.64
N PHE A 318 -11.59 -5.19 29.29
CA PHE A 318 -11.15 -5.07 27.91
C PHE A 318 -11.49 -6.29 27.05
N HIS A 319 -11.33 -7.52 27.57
CA HIS A 319 -11.64 -8.73 26.78
C HIS A 319 -13.13 -8.83 26.40
N LYS A 320 -14.03 -8.45 27.31
CA LYS A 320 -15.48 -8.42 27.03
C LYS A 320 -15.83 -7.31 26.04
N LEU A 321 -15.23 -6.14 26.21
CA LEU A 321 -15.42 -5.00 25.33
C LEU A 321 -14.90 -5.28 23.91
N ALA A 322 -13.71 -5.85 23.78
CA ALA A 322 -13.11 -6.25 22.51
C ALA A 322 -14.00 -7.24 21.75
N LYS A 323 -14.72 -8.13 22.46
CA LYS A 323 -15.71 -9.02 21.83
C LYS A 323 -16.88 -8.23 21.22
N THR A 324 -17.46 -7.29 21.97
CA THR A 324 -18.55 -6.43 21.48
C THR A 324 -18.10 -5.56 20.31
N VAL A 325 -16.89 -5.00 20.37
CA VAL A 325 -16.30 -4.23 19.27
C VAL A 325 -16.10 -5.10 18.02
N ASN A 326 -15.61 -6.33 18.18
CA ASN A 326 -15.49 -7.27 17.06
C ASN A 326 -16.84 -7.62 16.44
N GLU A 327 -17.89 -7.80 17.24
CA GLU A 327 -19.26 -8.02 16.75
C GLU A 327 -19.77 -6.81 15.94
N CYS A 328 -19.48 -5.58 16.39
CA CYS A 328 -19.78 -4.36 15.66
C CYS A 328 -19.05 -4.31 14.30
N PHE A 329 -17.73 -4.54 14.28
CA PHE A 329 -16.97 -4.61 13.03
C PHE A 329 -17.45 -5.72 12.09
N HIS A 330 -17.84 -6.88 12.62
CA HIS A 330 -18.43 -7.96 11.84
C HIS A 330 -19.76 -7.58 11.20
N ALA A 331 -20.57 -6.74 11.85
CA ALA A 331 -21.80 -6.21 11.26
C ALA A 331 -21.54 -5.33 10.03
N TYR A 332 -20.40 -4.62 10.00
CA TYR A 332 -19.92 -3.87 8.83
C TYR A 332 -19.18 -4.75 7.79
N GLY A 333 -19.14 -6.07 7.96
CA GLY A 333 -18.44 -6.98 7.04
C GLY A 333 -16.91 -6.97 7.17
N ILE A 334 -16.37 -6.45 8.28
CA ILE A 334 -14.94 -6.48 8.59
C ILE A 334 -14.62 -7.80 9.29
N HIS A 335 -13.62 -8.53 8.78
CA HIS A 335 -13.41 -9.94 9.13
C HIS A 335 -12.34 -10.16 10.19
N SER A 336 -11.39 -9.25 10.31
CA SER A 336 -10.31 -9.35 11.28
C SER A 336 -9.91 -7.95 11.70
N VAL A 337 -9.79 -7.76 13.00
CA VAL A 337 -9.57 -6.44 13.59
C VAL A 337 -8.41 -6.53 14.59
N THR A 338 -7.54 -5.54 14.59
CA THR A 338 -6.54 -5.31 15.63
C THR A 338 -7.00 -4.15 16.51
N LEU A 339 -7.21 -4.41 17.80
CA LEU A 339 -7.66 -3.42 18.77
C LEU A 339 -6.53 -3.13 19.75
N GLN A 340 -6.16 -1.85 19.86
CA GLN A 340 -5.17 -1.39 20.82
C GLN A 340 -5.86 -0.59 21.94
N PRO A 341 -5.82 -1.06 23.20
CA PRO A 341 -6.33 -0.26 24.31
C PRO A 341 -5.36 0.88 24.66
N GLU A 342 -5.92 2.07 24.89
CA GLU A 342 -5.20 3.25 25.37
C GLU A 342 -5.76 3.71 26.72
N SER A 343 -4.87 3.89 27.71
CA SER A 343 -5.22 4.44 29.03
C SER A 343 -5.25 5.97 29.01
N ARG A 344 -6.00 6.56 29.96
CA ARG A 344 -6.16 8.02 30.15
C ARG A 344 -4.85 8.82 30.27
N THR A 345 -3.69 8.19 30.48
CA THR A 345 -2.40 8.87 30.66
C THR A 345 -1.61 9.18 29.38
N GLY A 346 -2.28 9.38 28.24
CA GLY A 346 -1.64 9.82 26.99
C GLY A 346 -1.25 11.31 26.90
N VAL A 347 -1.65 12.17 27.85
CA VAL A 347 -1.30 13.60 27.87
C VAL A 347 -0.98 14.09 29.29
N LYS A 348 0.27 13.95 29.75
CA LYS A 348 0.76 14.68 30.94
C LYS A 348 1.70 15.80 30.52
N LYS A 349 1.16 17.03 30.61
CA LYS A 349 1.88 18.31 30.58
C LYS A 349 2.73 18.38 31.86
N ALA A 350 4.02 18.02 31.78
CA ALA A 350 4.89 18.01 32.96
C ALA A 350 5.20 19.44 33.43
N THR A 351 4.63 19.80 34.58
CA THR A 351 4.90 21.01 35.34
C THR A 351 5.83 20.65 36.50
N SER A 352 6.92 21.40 36.61
CA SER A 352 7.73 21.73 37.80
C SER A 352 8.29 20.61 38.69
N VAL A 353 9.60 20.48 38.55
CA VAL A 353 10.63 19.92 39.44
C VAL A 353 10.36 20.16 40.94
N THR A 354 10.55 19.13 41.76
CA THR A 354 11.19 19.27 43.08
C THR A 354 12.24 18.17 43.23
N ARG A 355 13.43 18.63 43.59
CA ARG A 355 14.69 17.90 43.68
C ARG A 355 14.83 17.35 45.09
N VAL A 356 15.04 16.04 45.26
CA VAL A 356 15.67 15.49 46.46
C VAL A 356 16.72 14.47 46.03
N VAL A 357 17.95 14.74 46.47
CA VAL A 357 19.13 13.88 46.38
C VAL A 357 19.14 13.01 47.65
N SER A 358 19.33 11.69 47.53
CA SER A 358 20.43 10.94 48.16
C SER A 358 20.14 9.46 48.43
N GLN A 359 21.13 8.65 48.05
CA GLN A 359 21.66 7.44 48.70
C GLN A 359 20.90 6.11 48.57
N GLY A 360 21.70 5.07 48.25
CA GLY A 360 21.25 3.76 47.84
C GLY A 360 21.03 2.78 48.98
N SER A 361 20.48 1.62 48.63
CA SER A 361 20.77 0.29 49.18
C SER A 361 20.08 -0.74 48.29
N GLU A 362 20.77 -1.83 47.99
CA GLU A 362 20.19 -3.02 47.36
C GLU A 362 19.23 -3.70 48.34
N GLU A 363 18.05 -4.12 47.87
CA GLU A 363 17.47 -5.46 48.10
C GLU A 363 16.06 -5.56 47.47
N GLY A 364 15.86 -6.62 46.67
CA GLY A 364 14.67 -7.47 46.75
C GLY A 364 13.33 -7.03 46.12
N ALA A 365 12.98 -7.76 45.05
CA ALA A 365 11.65 -8.23 44.66
C ALA A 365 10.68 -7.31 43.86
N ASP A 366 10.28 -7.91 42.72
CA ASP A 366 8.99 -7.85 42.02
C ASP A 366 8.46 -6.53 41.45
N GLY A 367 8.20 -6.60 40.15
CA GLY A 367 7.29 -5.75 39.40
C GLY A 367 7.96 -4.51 38.82
N GLN A 368 8.31 -4.53 37.53
CA GLN A 368 8.56 -3.30 36.77
C GLN A 368 8.48 -3.53 35.27
N GLY A 369 7.70 -2.67 34.61
CA GLY A 369 7.48 -2.64 33.17
C GLY A 369 8.77 -2.52 32.37
N GLU A 370 8.68 -2.87 31.09
CA GLU A 370 9.77 -2.85 30.12
C GLU A 370 10.66 -1.61 30.28
N GLN A 371 11.80 -1.76 30.96
CA GLN A 371 12.88 -0.79 30.93
C GLN A 371 13.47 -0.84 29.51
N GLN A 372 13.01 0.09 28.66
CA GLN A 372 13.47 0.20 27.28
C GLN A 372 14.99 0.41 27.24
N ARG A 373 15.69 -0.38 26.41
CA ARG A 373 17.16 -0.31 26.29
C ARG A 373 17.63 1.10 25.88
N PRO A 374 18.66 1.67 26.53
CA PRO A 374 19.24 2.93 26.08
C PRO A 374 20.00 2.76 24.76
N ILE A 375 20.04 3.84 23.97
CA ILE A 375 20.74 3.91 22.68
C ILE A 375 21.84 4.96 22.79
N ALA A 376 23.10 4.53 22.69
CA ALA A 376 24.22 5.43 22.90
C ALA A 376 25.41 5.14 21.99
N LEU A 377 26.00 6.22 21.46
CA LEU A 377 27.38 6.22 21.00
C LEU A 377 28.32 6.40 22.21
N ARG A 378 27.89 7.21 23.20
CA ARG A 378 28.57 7.42 24.49
C ARG A 378 27.54 7.52 25.63
N GLN A 379 27.90 7.03 26.80
CA GLN A 379 27.01 7.04 27.97
C GLN A 379 26.79 8.44 28.56
N ASP A 380 27.72 9.36 28.33
CA ASP A 380 27.76 10.70 28.95
C ASP A 380 26.61 11.63 28.53
N TYR A 381 25.97 11.37 27.37
CA TYR A 381 25.00 12.28 26.74
C TYR A 381 23.61 11.66 26.56
N ILE A 382 23.31 10.60 27.30
CA ILE A 382 21.98 9.95 27.29
C ILE A 382 20.96 10.87 27.97
N THR A 383 19.86 11.13 27.27
CA THR A 383 18.78 11.96 27.80
C THR A 383 17.93 11.19 28.81
N SER A 384 17.57 11.81 29.94
CA SER A 384 16.63 11.24 30.91
C SER A 384 15.17 11.66 30.65
N SER A 385 14.97 12.66 29.79
CA SER A 385 13.67 13.22 29.43
C SER A 385 13.66 13.64 27.96
N LYS A 386 12.49 13.97 27.42
CA LYS A 386 12.35 14.43 26.03
C LYS A 386 13.02 15.80 25.87
N ILE A 387 14.00 15.90 24.97
CA ILE A 387 14.76 17.14 24.71
C ILE A 387 14.41 17.67 23.34
N SER A 388 14.41 19.01 23.18
CA SER A 388 14.40 19.63 21.85
C SER A 388 15.63 20.49 21.67
N LEU A 389 16.27 20.36 20.51
CA LEU A 389 17.46 21.09 20.11
C LEU A 389 17.18 21.79 18.78
N ILE A 390 17.94 22.85 18.51
CA ILE A 390 17.90 23.59 17.25
C ILE A 390 19.28 23.47 16.62
N LEU A 391 19.35 22.80 15.48
CA LEU A 391 20.55 22.71 14.65
C LEU A 391 20.52 23.87 13.65
N SER A 392 21.51 24.75 13.69
CA SER A 392 21.59 25.90 12.79
C SER A 392 22.92 25.91 12.04
N PRO A 393 22.93 26.27 10.74
CA PRO A 393 24.18 26.53 10.04
C PRO A 393 24.89 27.70 10.71
N TYR A 394 26.18 27.55 10.97
CA TYR A 394 27.02 28.56 11.62
C TYR A 394 28.30 28.68 10.81
N GLY A 395 28.43 29.76 10.04
CA GLY A 395 29.67 30.07 9.35
C GLY A 395 30.71 30.59 10.35
N ASP A 396 31.78 29.83 10.55
CA ASP A 396 32.99 30.35 11.19
C ASP A 396 33.90 30.93 10.11
N ALA A 397 34.80 31.86 10.46
CA ALA A 397 35.74 32.49 9.54
C ALA A 397 36.64 31.49 8.78
N GLN A 398 36.73 30.24 9.28
CA GLN A 398 37.49 29.14 8.67
C GLN A 398 36.63 28.13 7.89
N SER A 399 35.29 28.13 8.00
CA SER A 399 34.46 27.19 7.24
C SER A 399 32.98 27.59 7.12
N VAL A 400 32.52 27.70 5.87
CA VAL A 400 31.14 28.05 5.49
C VAL A 400 30.12 26.94 5.83
N ALA A 401 30.58 25.71 6.05
CA ALA A 401 29.74 24.52 6.23
C ALA A 401 29.62 24.03 7.69
N ALA A 402 29.99 24.85 8.69
CA ALA A 402 29.90 24.48 10.11
C ALA A 402 28.45 24.56 10.65
N TYR A 403 28.19 23.84 11.75
CA TYR A 403 26.90 23.81 12.42
C TYR A 403 27.02 24.12 13.91
N LYS A 404 25.99 24.76 14.46
CA LYS A 404 25.84 25.05 15.89
C LYS A 404 24.50 24.52 16.38
N VAL A 405 24.55 23.74 17.46
CA VAL A 405 23.36 23.15 18.09
C VAL A 405 23.07 23.87 19.39
N LYS A 406 21.84 24.36 19.51
CA LYS A 406 21.36 25.07 20.70
C LYS A 406 20.23 24.31 21.38
N ASP A 407 20.11 24.47 22.68
CA ASP A 407 18.91 24.05 23.41
C ASP A 407 17.76 25.06 23.27
N ARG A 408 16.65 24.81 23.97
CA ARG A 408 15.48 25.70 24.00
C ARG A 408 15.78 27.08 24.60
N ASP A 409 16.79 27.17 25.47
CA ASP A 409 17.20 28.42 26.11
C ASP A 409 18.23 29.19 25.26
N GLY A 410 18.57 28.67 24.09
CA GLY A 410 19.52 29.27 23.16
C GLY A 410 20.99 29.03 23.53
N GLN A 411 21.27 28.22 24.55
CA GLN A 411 22.62 27.84 24.95
C GLN A 411 23.19 26.81 23.99
N THR A 412 24.48 26.91 23.70
CA THR A 412 25.14 26.00 22.76
C THR A 412 25.47 24.69 23.45
N VAL A 413 24.94 23.58 22.94
CA VAL A 413 25.16 22.24 23.50
C VAL A 413 26.25 21.49 22.72
N PHE A 414 26.25 21.66 21.39
CA PHE A 414 27.25 21.03 20.51
C PHE A 414 27.66 21.97 19.38
N THR A 415 28.88 21.77 18.87
CA THR A 415 29.37 22.42 17.65
C THR A 415 29.98 21.39 16.72
N ALA A 416 29.78 21.56 15.42
CA ALA A 416 30.40 20.72 14.40
C ALA A 416 31.14 21.61 13.40
N SER A 417 32.44 21.35 13.20
CA SER A 417 33.24 22.11 12.22
C SER A 417 32.69 21.90 10.80
N GLY A 418 33.13 22.67 9.80
CA GLY A 418 32.88 22.27 8.41
C GLY A 418 33.86 21.19 7.94
N TRP A 419 33.77 20.85 6.66
CA TRP A 419 34.61 19.84 6.02
C TRP A 419 36.07 20.29 5.91
N LYS A 420 37.00 19.48 6.40
CA LYS A 420 38.44 19.61 6.15
C LYS A 420 38.83 18.70 4.99
N TYR A 421 39.58 19.21 4.01
CA TYR A 421 39.91 18.49 2.76
C TYR A 421 41.28 17.77 2.77
N ASN A 422 42.09 17.95 3.82
CA ASN A 422 43.46 17.41 3.84
C ASN A 422 43.48 15.93 4.26
N GLY A 423 43.19 15.02 3.32
CA GLY A 423 43.37 13.56 3.46
C GLY A 423 42.09 12.73 3.63
N GLY A 424 40.93 13.38 3.74
CA GLY A 424 39.60 12.77 3.79
C GLY A 424 38.56 13.82 4.19
N SER A 425 37.36 13.78 3.62
CA SER A 425 36.27 14.68 4.00
C SER A 425 35.89 14.40 5.46
N CYS A 426 36.44 15.19 6.40
CA CYS A 426 36.29 14.99 7.85
C CYS A 426 35.70 16.24 8.53
N ARG A 427 34.83 16.01 9.51
CA ARG A 427 34.15 17.01 10.35
C ARG A 427 34.32 16.65 11.83
N GLY A 428 34.86 17.56 12.63
CA GLY A 428 35.02 17.35 14.08
C GLY A 428 33.81 17.82 14.87
N PHE A 429 33.35 17.01 15.82
CA PHE A 429 32.26 17.33 16.75
C PHE A 429 32.82 17.68 18.13
N ARG A 430 32.24 18.71 18.76
CA ARG A 430 32.63 19.19 20.07
C ARG A 430 31.42 19.46 20.95
N ASP A 431 31.59 19.30 22.25
CA ASP A 431 30.58 19.67 23.26
C ASP A 431 30.56 21.19 23.53
N ALA A 432 29.73 21.60 24.48
CA ALA A 432 29.59 22.99 24.91
C ALA A 432 30.89 23.60 25.49
N SER A 433 31.79 22.77 26.03
CA SER A 433 33.09 23.19 26.58
C SER A 433 34.18 23.30 25.51
N GLY A 434 33.92 22.78 24.30
CA GLY A 434 34.88 22.72 23.20
C GLY A 434 35.71 21.44 23.15
N LEU A 435 35.45 20.47 24.05
CA LEU A 435 36.12 19.17 24.04
C LEU A 435 35.70 18.36 22.81
N PRO A 436 36.64 17.71 22.11
CA PRO A 436 36.33 16.89 20.95
C PRO A 436 35.62 15.59 21.37
N LEU A 437 34.51 15.28 20.72
CA LEU A 437 33.69 14.10 21.01
C LEU A 437 33.99 12.95 20.06
N PHE A 438 33.92 13.21 18.76
CA PHE A 438 34.16 12.27 17.67
C PHE A 438 34.42 13.02 16.36
N GLU A 439 34.90 12.29 15.37
CA GLU A 439 35.09 12.77 14.00
C GLU A 439 34.12 12.04 13.06
N LEU A 440 33.46 12.80 12.18
CA LEU A 440 32.57 12.30 11.14
C LEU A 440 33.28 12.38 9.80
N HIS A 441 33.43 11.24 9.15
CA HIS A 441 34.06 11.13 7.85
C HIS A 441 33.05 10.78 6.76
N ARG A 442 33.26 11.30 5.55
CA ARG A 442 32.48 10.98 4.34
C ARG A 442 33.40 10.40 3.28
N ASN A 443 33.09 9.19 2.81
CA ASN A 443 33.75 8.59 1.66
C ASN A 443 32.97 8.94 0.38
N ILE A 444 33.54 9.84 -0.42
CA ILE A 444 32.94 10.31 -1.68
C ILE A 444 33.09 9.27 -2.81
N SER A 445 34.11 8.40 -2.73
CA SER A 445 34.43 7.39 -3.77
C SER A 445 33.44 6.22 -3.80
N ILE A 446 32.87 5.85 -2.65
CA ILE A 446 31.89 4.75 -2.52
C ILE A 446 30.57 5.33 -2.02
N ARG A 447 29.66 5.66 -2.95
CA ARG A 447 28.23 5.92 -2.72
C ARG A 447 27.87 6.80 -1.51
N SER A 448 28.69 7.79 -1.13
CA SER A 448 28.45 8.64 0.05
C SER A 448 28.25 7.84 1.36
N THR A 449 29.09 6.83 1.61
CA THR A 449 29.14 6.14 2.91
C THR A 449 29.81 7.04 3.95
N TRP A 450 29.31 6.99 5.19
CA TRP A 450 29.78 7.78 6.34
C TRP A 450 30.35 6.87 7.41
N TYR A 451 31.33 7.34 8.17
CA TYR A 451 31.82 6.63 9.35
C TYR A 451 32.21 7.61 10.46
N ILE A 452 32.02 7.18 11.72
CA ILE A 452 32.32 7.96 12.93
C ILE A 452 33.48 7.31 13.67
N THR A 453 34.48 8.09 14.05
CA THR A 453 35.69 7.64 14.75
C THR A 453 35.95 8.49 16.00
N LEU A 454 36.84 8.01 16.87
CA LEU A 454 37.34 8.82 17.98
C LEU A 454 38.34 9.87 17.48
N PRO A 455 38.41 11.05 18.12
CA PRO A 455 39.36 12.09 17.71
C PRO A 455 40.81 11.59 17.78
N GLY A 456 41.55 11.73 16.69
CA GLY A 456 42.96 11.34 16.61
C GLY A 456 43.24 9.83 16.52
N ASP A 457 42.24 8.99 16.22
CA ASP A 457 42.45 7.55 16.03
C ASP A 457 42.96 7.23 14.60
N GLU A 458 44.26 6.95 14.48
CA GLU A 458 44.87 6.50 13.21
C GLU A 458 44.64 5.00 12.93
N ARG A 459 44.13 4.23 13.91
CA ARG A 459 44.00 2.75 13.82
C ARG A 459 42.66 2.27 13.24
N GLY A 460 41.76 3.17 12.88
CA GLY A 460 40.54 2.86 12.12
C GLY A 460 39.40 2.25 12.94
N PHE A 461 39.34 2.46 14.26
CA PHE A 461 38.22 1.97 15.05
C PHE A 461 36.95 2.78 14.75
N THR A 462 36.04 2.15 14.00
CA THR A 462 34.79 2.78 13.57
C THR A 462 33.70 2.55 14.62
N LEU A 463 33.20 3.64 15.22
CA LEU A 463 32.12 3.60 16.21
C LEU A 463 30.75 3.41 15.55
N ALA A 464 30.56 4.00 14.37
CA ALA A 464 29.32 3.91 13.59
C ALA A 464 29.61 4.04 12.10
N THR A 465 28.84 3.32 11.28
CA THR A 465 28.88 3.36 9.82
C THR A 465 27.49 3.69 9.27
N GLY A 466 27.38 4.71 8.42
CA GLY A 466 26.15 5.09 7.74
C GLY A 466 26.20 4.77 6.25
N ALA A 467 25.21 4.05 5.73
CA ALA A 467 25.12 3.71 4.30
C ALA A 467 23.72 4.01 3.74
N PRO A 468 23.62 4.51 2.50
CA PRO A 468 22.34 4.68 1.83
C PRO A 468 21.69 3.32 1.54
N ARG A 469 20.35 3.23 1.66
CA ARG A 469 19.63 2.01 1.30
C ARG A 469 19.46 1.92 -0.22
N PHE A 470 19.66 0.72 -0.79
CA PHE A 470 19.33 0.39 -2.18
C PHE A 470 17.80 0.34 -2.38
N ALA A 471 17.15 1.49 -2.41
CA ALA A 471 15.73 1.62 -2.72
C ALA A 471 15.52 2.91 -3.53
N PRO A 472 14.49 3.00 -4.39
CA PRO A 472 14.33 4.13 -5.33
C PRO A 472 13.97 5.47 -4.67
N ALA A 473 13.86 5.53 -3.33
CA ALA A 473 13.59 6.74 -2.58
C ALA A 473 14.90 7.46 -2.23
N PHE A 474 15.26 8.49 -3.01
CA PHE A 474 16.38 9.40 -2.74
C PHE A 474 16.19 10.10 -1.37
N GLY A 475 16.81 9.57 -0.31
CA GLY A 475 16.88 10.21 1.01
C GLY A 475 16.84 9.28 2.23
N ASN A 476 16.48 8.00 2.07
CA ASN A 476 16.46 7.06 3.19
C ASN A 476 17.84 6.41 3.37
N PHE A 477 18.36 6.40 4.59
CA PHE A 477 19.63 5.77 4.92
C PHE A 477 19.55 5.05 6.26
N SER A 478 20.50 4.14 6.52
CA SER A 478 20.62 3.46 7.80
C SER A 478 22.00 3.71 8.39
N ILE A 479 22.04 3.90 9.71
CA ILE A 479 23.28 4.00 10.48
C ILE A 479 23.37 2.77 11.37
N THR A 480 24.44 2.00 11.20
CA THR A 480 24.78 0.87 12.04
C THR A 480 25.89 1.28 12.99
N LEU A 481 25.72 1.05 14.30
CA LEU A 481 26.66 1.48 15.33
C LEU A 481 26.77 0.44 16.45
N ASN A 482 27.90 0.45 17.14
CA ASN A 482 28.05 -0.34 18.36
C ASN A 482 27.45 0.45 19.54
N ASN A 483 26.43 -0.09 20.19
CA ASN A 483 25.72 0.55 21.29
C ASN A 483 26.57 0.50 22.57
N ALA A 484 27.13 1.65 22.95
CA ALA A 484 27.96 1.80 24.15
C ALA A 484 27.19 1.62 25.47
N ALA A 485 25.85 1.63 25.44
CA ALA A 485 25.01 1.35 26.60
C ALA A 485 24.51 -0.12 26.64
N ALA A 486 25.00 -0.99 25.76
CA ALA A 486 24.66 -2.40 25.80
C ALA A 486 25.31 -3.12 26.98
N MET A 487 24.54 -3.94 27.70
CA MET A 487 25.01 -4.72 28.84
C MET A 487 26.16 -5.65 28.43
N ASP A 488 27.18 -5.78 29.29
CA ASP A 488 28.38 -6.57 28.98
C ASP A 488 28.09 -8.04 28.70
N THR A 489 26.99 -8.56 29.23
CA THR A 489 26.49 -9.93 29.08
C THR A 489 25.88 -10.25 27.71
N LYS A 490 25.60 -9.24 26.86
CA LYS A 490 24.99 -9.44 25.54
C LYS A 490 26.01 -9.93 24.51
N SER A 491 25.55 -10.71 23.54
CA SER A 491 26.39 -11.15 22.43
C SER A 491 26.83 -9.96 21.56
N VAL A 492 27.97 -10.08 20.87
CA VAL A 492 28.52 -9.00 20.02
C VAL A 492 27.50 -8.53 18.97
N ALA A 493 26.70 -9.44 18.42
CA ALA A 493 25.64 -9.12 17.45
C ALA A 493 24.47 -8.32 18.06
N GLU A 494 24.22 -8.45 19.37
CA GLU A 494 23.18 -7.70 20.09
C GLU A 494 23.68 -6.35 20.64
N LYS A 495 25.01 -6.15 20.65
CA LYS A 495 25.64 -4.85 20.92
C LYS A 495 25.63 -3.96 19.68
N GLU A 496 25.42 -4.53 18.49
CA GLU A 496 25.23 -3.78 17.25
C GLU A 496 23.78 -3.30 17.10
N LEU A 497 23.60 -2.02 16.76
CA LEU A 497 22.32 -1.34 16.62
C LEU A 497 22.24 -0.74 15.23
N THR A 498 21.10 -0.90 14.55
CA THR A 498 20.84 -0.23 13.26
C THR A 498 19.66 0.73 13.40
N LEU A 499 19.95 2.02 13.22
CA LEU A 499 18.95 3.07 13.13
C LEU A 499 18.52 3.27 11.68
N VAL A 500 17.22 3.29 11.44
CA VAL A 500 16.61 3.60 10.14
C VAL A 500 16.22 5.07 10.14
N ILE A 501 16.69 5.82 9.14
CA ILE A 501 16.31 7.22 8.94
C ILE A 501 15.37 7.28 7.74
N GLU A 502 14.11 7.62 8.02
CA GLU A 502 13.08 7.76 7.00
C GLU A 502 12.80 9.23 6.72
N ARG A 503 12.90 9.60 5.45
CA ARG A 503 12.59 10.96 5.00
C ARG A 503 11.10 11.08 4.71
N HIS A 504 10.48 12.09 5.30
CA HIS A 504 9.07 12.42 5.13
C HIS A 504 8.87 13.89 4.70
N GLY A 505 7.71 14.18 4.11
CA GLY A 505 7.28 15.54 3.78
C GLY A 505 7.65 16.02 2.36
N HIS A 506 6.63 16.54 1.64
CA HIS A 506 6.77 17.17 0.32
C HIS A 506 7.08 18.67 0.41
N VAL A 507 6.56 19.36 1.45
CA VAL A 507 6.61 20.83 1.63
C VAL A 507 7.68 21.24 2.64
N LEU A 508 7.62 20.68 3.86
CA LEU A 508 8.65 20.79 4.89
C LEU A 508 9.38 19.45 4.97
N GLN A 509 10.71 19.48 5.01
CA GLN A 509 11.44 18.23 5.12
C GLN A 509 11.50 17.75 6.57
N SER A 510 11.08 16.51 6.82
CA SER A 510 11.23 15.83 8.10
C SER A 510 11.96 14.50 7.95
N PHE A 511 12.60 14.06 9.02
CA PHE A 511 13.32 12.80 9.11
C PHE A 511 12.99 12.13 10.44
N ASP A 512 12.54 10.88 10.34
CA ASP A 512 12.23 10.05 11.49
C ASP A 512 13.41 9.11 11.73
N VAL A 513 13.97 9.14 12.94
CA VAL A 513 15.02 8.21 13.37
C VAL A 513 14.35 7.09 14.14
N ILE A 514 14.48 5.86 13.65
CA ILE A 514 13.74 4.68 14.13
C ILE A 514 14.72 3.58 14.53
N ASP A 515 14.56 3.01 15.74
CA ASP A 515 15.18 1.76 16.19
C ASP A 515 14.11 0.66 16.25
N GLY A 516 14.14 -0.29 15.31
CA GLY A 516 13.08 -1.32 15.21
C GLY A 516 11.71 -0.69 14.97
N ASP A 517 10.82 -0.79 15.95
CA ASP A 517 9.47 -0.20 15.92
C ASP A 517 9.39 1.12 16.74
N ARG A 518 10.51 1.56 17.33
CA ARG A 518 10.57 2.73 18.22
C ARG A 518 11.10 3.93 17.47
N ARG A 519 10.30 5.00 17.35
CA ARG A 519 10.78 6.32 16.91
C ARG A 519 11.58 6.99 18.04
N VAL A 520 12.88 7.16 17.83
CA VAL A 520 13.83 7.64 18.85
C VAL A 520 14.13 9.13 18.73
N ALA A 521 13.99 9.69 17.53
CA ALA A 521 14.05 11.13 17.30
C ALA A 521 13.23 11.57 16.07
N ASP A 522 12.88 12.86 16.05
CA ASP A 522 12.27 13.58 14.94
C ASP A 522 13.17 14.77 14.58
N VAL A 523 13.46 14.96 13.30
CA VAL A 523 14.26 16.08 12.79
C VAL A 523 13.50 16.75 11.66
N CYS A 524 13.13 18.01 11.79
CA CYS A 524 12.36 18.71 10.77
C CYS A 524 12.91 20.11 10.46
N GLU A 525 12.64 20.60 9.25
CA GLU A 525 12.97 21.97 8.86
C GLU A 525 12.24 22.97 9.77
N SER A 526 13.01 23.83 10.46
CA SER A 526 12.43 24.75 11.43
C SER A 526 11.69 25.89 10.74
N VAL A 527 10.39 26.03 11.02
CA VAL A 527 9.59 27.14 10.49
C VAL A 527 9.94 28.46 11.18
N ARG A 528 10.38 28.41 12.44
CA ARG A 528 10.61 29.61 13.27
C ARG A 528 11.99 30.22 13.06
N HIS A 529 12.96 29.42 12.63
CA HIS A 529 14.36 29.82 12.56
C HIS A 529 14.88 29.96 11.12
N ASN A 530 14.00 29.83 10.11
CA ASN A 530 14.33 30.00 8.70
C ASN A 530 13.50 31.13 8.08
N ASP A 531 14.17 32.07 7.42
CA ASP A 531 13.50 33.18 6.71
C ASP A 531 12.82 32.72 5.40
N LYS A 532 13.26 31.59 4.84
CA LYS A 532 12.75 30.98 3.61
C LYS A 532 12.77 29.47 3.75
N LEU A 533 11.75 28.81 3.20
CA LEU A 533 11.63 27.35 3.19
C LEU A 533 11.95 26.80 1.80
N ALA A 534 12.64 25.66 1.74
CA ALA A 534 13.05 25.04 0.46
C ALA A 534 11.93 24.16 -0.14
N LEU A 535 10.91 24.82 -0.70
CA LEU A 535 9.69 24.18 -1.20
C LEU A 535 9.88 23.34 -2.49
N THR A 536 10.98 23.55 -3.23
CA THR A 536 11.26 22.83 -4.49
C THR A 536 12.58 22.07 -4.44
N ALA A 537 12.69 20.97 -5.20
CA ALA A 537 13.91 20.16 -5.26
C ALA A 537 15.16 20.97 -5.69
N GLY A 538 14.99 21.96 -6.58
CA GLY A 538 16.07 22.84 -7.03
C GLY A 538 16.55 23.82 -5.94
N SER A 539 15.63 24.37 -5.15
CA SER A 539 15.97 25.27 -4.04
C SER A 539 16.68 24.58 -2.87
N ARG A 540 16.55 23.26 -2.74
CA ARG A 540 17.13 22.49 -1.62
C ARG A 540 18.66 22.38 -1.73
N ARG A 541 19.21 22.29 -2.93
CA ARG A 541 20.66 22.09 -3.13
C ARG A 541 21.54 23.30 -2.78
N THR A 542 20.95 24.49 -2.68
CA THR A 542 21.67 25.75 -2.40
C THR A 542 21.22 26.40 -1.10
N HIS A 543 20.34 25.75 -0.34
CA HIS A 543 19.76 26.26 0.88
C HIS A 543 20.16 25.37 2.06
N ARG A 544 20.72 25.95 3.12
CA ARG A 544 21.00 25.25 4.38
C ARG A 544 20.01 25.74 5.46
N PRO A 545 18.94 25.00 5.76
CA PRO A 545 17.99 25.40 6.78
C PRO A 545 18.50 25.09 8.19
N ALA A 546 17.98 25.82 9.17
CA ALA A 546 17.93 25.38 10.55
C ALA A 546 16.91 24.23 10.71
N LEU A 547 17.24 23.24 11.54
CA LEU A 547 16.42 22.07 11.83
C LEU A 547 16.03 22.04 13.31
N ASP A 548 14.76 21.75 13.58
CA ASP A 548 14.27 21.43 14.91
C ASP A 548 14.42 19.92 15.15
N ILE A 549 15.12 19.56 16.23
CA ILE A 549 15.42 18.18 16.61
C ILE A 549 14.67 17.87 17.90
N VAL A 550 13.97 16.74 17.95
CA VAL A 550 13.25 16.27 19.14
C VAL A 550 13.73 14.85 19.47
N ILE A 551 14.29 14.68 20.66
CA ILE A 551 14.94 13.44 21.11
C ILE A 551 14.12 12.79 22.22
N THR A 552 13.85 11.50 22.12
CA THR A 552 13.15 10.73 23.16
C THR A 552 14.10 10.33 24.32
N PRO A 553 13.58 10.09 25.54
CA PRO A 553 14.39 9.66 26.67
C PRO A 553 15.14 8.35 26.39
N GLY A 554 16.32 8.18 26.99
CA GLY A 554 17.17 6.99 26.85
C GLY A 554 18.00 6.99 25.56
N VAL A 555 18.08 8.12 24.85
CA VAL A 555 18.83 8.27 23.60
C VAL A 555 19.95 9.30 23.78
N ASP A 556 21.13 8.99 23.26
CA ASP A 556 22.30 9.86 23.21
C ASP A 556 22.08 11.06 22.26
N MET A 557 22.20 12.27 22.81
CA MET A 557 22.03 13.51 22.05
C MET A 557 23.06 13.66 20.94
N ALA A 558 24.32 13.31 21.20
CA ALA A 558 25.41 13.54 20.27
C ALA A 558 25.27 12.66 19.03
N LEU A 559 24.75 11.45 19.20
CA LEU A 559 24.37 10.54 18.12
C LEU A 559 23.30 11.15 17.23
N ILE A 560 22.18 11.61 17.80
CA ILE A 560 21.07 12.19 17.00
C ILE A 560 21.51 13.48 16.30
N VAL A 561 22.36 14.28 16.91
CA VAL A 561 22.94 15.47 16.26
C VAL A 561 23.78 15.07 15.04
N ALA A 562 24.61 14.02 15.14
CA ALA A 562 25.37 13.50 13.99
C ALA A 562 24.43 13.02 12.88
N VAL A 563 23.39 12.25 13.21
CA VAL A 563 22.36 11.79 12.27
C VAL A 563 21.68 12.97 11.57
N SER A 564 21.34 14.01 12.32
CA SER A 564 20.68 15.22 11.79
C SER A 564 21.56 15.97 10.80
N ILE A 565 22.87 16.04 11.05
CA ILE A 565 23.83 16.66 10.13
C ILE A 565 23.99 15.82 8.85
N ILE A 566 24.06 14.50 8.96
CA ILE A 566 24.11 13.59 7.80
C ILE A 566 22.83 13.75 6.96
N ALA A 567 21.66 13.74 7.60
CA ALA A 567 20.37 13.95 6.94
C ALA A 567 20.32 15.31 6.24
N SER A 568 20.74 16.37 6.93
CA SER A 568 20.84 17.72 6.37
C SER A 568 21.74 17.76 5.14
N ASP A 569 22.99 17.28 5.25
CA ASP A 569 23.96 17.32 4.16
C ASP A 569 23.51 16.42 2.97
N SER A 570 22.72 15.38 3.20
CA SER A 570 22.17 14.52 2.13
C SER A 570 21.08 15.16 1.27
N VAL A 571 20.32 16.12 1.83
CA VAL A 571 19.18 16.77 1.16
C VAL A 571 19.49 18.21 0.76
N PHE A 572 20.18 18.93 1.63
CA PHE A 572 20.44 20.37 1.56
C PHE A 572 21.90 20.70 1.20
N GLY A 573 22.79 19.72 1.27
CA GLY A 573 24.19 19.91 0.94
C GLY A 573 24.38 20.17 -0.56
N SER A 574 25.02 21.30 -0.89
CA SER A 574 25.72 21.43 -2.16
C SER A 574 26.97 20.56 -2.12
N ASP A 575 27.16 19.71 -3.13
CA ASP A 575 28.51 19.28 -3.53
C ASP A 575 29.26 20.53 -4.06
N SER A 576 29.55 21.48 -3.17
CA SER A 576 30.51 22.53 -3.44
C SER A 576 31.88 21.89 -3.31
N SER A 577 32.36 21.41 -4.45
CA SER A 577 33.76 21.52 -4.89
C SER A 577 34.61 22.46 -4.05
#